data_AF-A0A7X5D2M9-F1
#
_entry.id   AF-A0A7X5D2M9-F1
#
_cell.length_a   1.000
_cell.length_b   1.000
_cell.length_c   1.000
_cell.angle_alpha   90.00
_cell.angle_beta   90.00
_cell.angle_gamma   90.00
#
_symmetry.space_group_name_H-M   'P 1'
#
loop_
_entity.id
_entity.type
_entity.pdbx_description
1 polymer ?
#
loop_
_entity_poly.entity_id
_entity_poly.type
_entity_poly.pdbx_seq_one_letter_code
_entity_poly.pdbx_strand_id
1 'polypeptide(L)'
;MRNNNYTLHELFCILYKTGKTVRKCLESKYPNKAKELYGCCIEASNMFITKFNILGVPASPCSGWVIYDYPECCSDEPCDTHFMVKVPYQDRYIYSDVTATQFQFCLSEQIPKVLISNECPYWFVEGDEKPIEILLKEFPEWYELKEEI
;
A
#
# COMPACT_ATOMS: atom_id res chain seq x y z
N MET A 1 -6.74 7.93 26.61
CA MET A 1 -6.80 7.89 25.13
C MET A 1 -8.16 8.43 24.73
N ARG A 2 -8.24 9.42 23.82
CA ARG A 2 -9.54 9.95 23.37
C ARG A 2 -10.22 8.86 22.53
N ASN A 3 -11.36 8.36 22.96
CA ASN A 3 -12.22 7.53 22.13
C ASN A 3 -12.85 8.43 21.07
N ASN A 4 -12.16 8.59 19.94
CA ASN A 4 -12.73 9.27 18.79
C ASN A 4 -13.66 8.28 18.08
N ASN A 5 -14.91 8.24 18.53
CA ASN A 5 -15.97 7.44 17.91
C ASN A 5 -16.39 8.07 16.58
N TYR A 6 -15.56 7.93 15.55
CA TYR A 6 -15.94 8.27 14.19
C TYR A 6 -16.96 7.25 13.68
N THR A 7 -17.95 7.69 12.92
CA THR A 7 -18.64 6.81 11.97
C THR A 7 -17.67 6.37 10.88
N LEU A 8 -17.97 5.26 10.20
CA LEU A 8 -17.15 4.79 9.08
C LEU A 8 -17.02 5.87 7.99
N HIS A 9 -18.12 6.58 7.71
CA HIS A 9 -18.13 7.65 6.72
C HIS A 9 -17.24 8.84 7.10
N GLU A 10 -17.29 9.29 8.35
CA GLU A 10 -16.43 10.38 8.84
C GLU A 10 -14.96 9.99 8.77
N LEU A 11 -14.64 8.76 9.18
CA LEU A 11 -13.29 8.24 9.11
C LEU A 11 -12.80 8.21 7.66
N PHE A 12 -13.58 7.65 6.73
CA PHE A 12 -13.27 7.65 5.29
C PHE A 12 -13.00 9.06 4.76
N CYS A 13 -13.83 10.03 5.14
CA CYS A 13 -13.63 11.42 4.73
C CYS A 13 -12.30 11.99 5.25
N ILE A 14 -11.92 11.69 6.50
CA ILE A 14 -10.65 12.11 7.09
C ILE A 14 -9.47 11.45 6.37
N LEU A 15 -9.53 10.14 6.17
CA LEU A 15 -8.48 9.39 5.46
C LEU A 15 -8.30 9.93 4.04
N TYR A 16 -9.39 10.16 3.31
CA TYR A 16 -9.34 10.63 1.93
C TYR A 16 -8.76 12.04 1.80
N LYS A 17 -9.22 12.99 2.64
CA LYS A 17 -8.68 14.36 2.65
C LYS A 17 -7.20 14.37 3.02
N THR A 18 -6.80 13.53 3.97
CA THR A 18 -5.40 13.36 4.38
C THR A 18 -4.57 12.80 3.23
N GLY A 19 -5.03 11.72 2.60
CA GLY A 19 -4.37 11.10 1.45
C GLY A 19 -4.21 12.04 0.27
N LYS A 20 -5.24 12.82 -0.08
CA LYS A 20 -5.12 13.87 -1.10
C LYS A 20 -4.02 14.88 -0.78
N THR A 21 -3.90 15.26 0.49
CA THR A 21 -2.89 16.23 0.94
C THR A 21 -1.49 15.63 0.85
N VAL A 22 -1.30 14.37 1.28
CA VAL A 22 -0.01 13.67 1.19
C VAL A 22 0.37 13.46 -0.28
N ARG A 23 -0.53 12.91 -1.11
CA ARG A 23 -0.32 12.70 -2.54
C ARG A 23 0.14 13.99 -3.23
N LYS A 24 -0.60 15.09 -3.04
CA LYS A 24 -0.26 16.39 -3.64
C LYS A 24 1.12 16.88 -3.20
N CYS A 25 1.47 16.70 -1.92
CA CYS A 25 2.77 17.10 -1.40
C CYS A 25 3.91 16.29 -2.04
N LEU A 26 3.76 14.97 -2.16
CA LEU A 26 4.75 14.11 -2.81
C LEU A 26 4.86 14.39 -4.31
N GLU A 27 3.75 14.54 -5.02
CA GLU A 27 3.73 14.92 -6.44
C GLU A 27 4.43 16.27 -6.68
N SER A 28 4.33 17.21 -5.72
CA SER A 28 5.02 18.51 -5.79
C SER A 28 6.51 18.40 -5.46
N LYS A 29 6.88 17.54 -4.51
CA LYS A 29 8.27 17.33 -4.07
C LYS A 29 9.08 16.52 -5.09
N TYR A 30 8.43 15.57 -5.76
CA TYR A 30 9.04 14.62 -6.70
C TYR A 30 8.39 14.68 -8.08
N PRO A 31 8.48 15.81 -8.81
CA PRO A 31 7.83 15.96 -10.11
C PRO A 31 8.31 14.93 -11.16
N ASN A 32 9.53 14.40 -10.99
CA ASN A 32 10.15 13.47 -11.93
C ASN A 32 9.85 11.98 -11.64
N LYS A 33 9.27 11.63 -10.48
CA LYS A 33 8.97 10.23 -10.10
C LYS A 33 7.67 9.69 -10.73
N ALA A 34 7.29 10.26 -11.87
CA ALA A 34 6.01 10.12 -12.55
C ALA A 34 4.80 10.44 -11.65
N LYS A 35 3.61 10.49 -12.26
CA LYS A 35 2.36 10.61 -11.51
C LYS A 35 2.20 9.49 -10.48
N GLU A 36 2.93 8.37 -10.60
CA GLU A 36 2.75 7.16 -9.81
C GLU A 36 3.57 7.05 -8.52
N LEU A 37 4.51 7.99 -8.26
CA LEU A 37 5.28 8.08 -7.01
C LEU A 37 6.13 6.84 -6.67
N TYR A 38 6.85 6.30 -7.66
CA TYR A 38 7.72 5.14 -7.49
C TYR A 38 8.73 5.31 -6.34
N GLY A 39 8.74 4.35 -5.41
CA GLY A 39 9.69 4.32 -4.28
C GLY A 39 9.47 5.45 -3.27
N CYS A 40 8.23 5.94 -3.12
CA CYS A 40 7.87 6.95 -2.11
C CYS A 40 7.01 6.38 -0.97
N CYS A 41 6.73 5.07 -0.95
CA CYS A 41 5.78 4.44 -0.02
C CYS A 41 6.14 4.61 1.47
N ILE A 42 7.42 4.51 1.84
CA ILE A 42 7.89 4.73 3.22
C ILE A 42 7.67 6.18 3.65
N GLU A 43 8.05 7.14 2.81
CA GLU A 43 7.84 8.57 3.11
C GLU A 43 6.35 8.91 3.20
N ALA A 44 5.55 8.40 2.26
CA ALA A 44 4.10 8.57 2.26
C ALA A 44 3.47 8.05 3.55
N SER A 45 3.88 6.85 4.00
CA SER A 45 3.41 6.24 5.24
C SER A 45 3.77 7.11 6.45
N ASN A 46 5.01 7.59 6.55
CA ASN A 46 5.42 8.49 7.64
C ASN A 46 4.63 9.81 7.67
N MET A 47 4.34 10.37 6.49
CA MET A 47 3.50 11.57 6.37
C MET A 47 2.05 11.33 6.81
N PHE A 48 1.48 10.16 6.46
CA PHE A 48 0.17 9.74 6.93
C PHE A 48 0.14 9.63 8.45
N ILE A 49 1.06 8.87 9.05
CA ILE A 49 1.15 8.69 10.51
C ILE A 49 1.25 10.04 11.22
N THR A 50 2.11 10.94 10.73
CA THR A 50 2.25 12.29 11.30
C THR A 50 0.93 13.06 11.27
N LYS A 51 0.22 13.06 10.14
CA LYS A 51 -1.06 13.77 10.01
C LYS A 51 -2.17 13.15 10.83
N PHE A 52 -2.27 11.82 10.87
CA PHE A 52 -3.25 11.11 11.68
C PHE A 52 -3.02 11.35 13.18
N ASN A 53 -1.77 11.35 13.64
CA ASN A 53 -1.43 11.72 15.02
C ASN A 53 -1.90 13.13 15.39
N ILE A 54 -1.72 14.12 14.50
CA ILE A 54 -2.22 15.49 14.70
C ILE A 54 -3.76 15.52 14.81
N LEU A 55 -4.44 14.70 14.00
CA LEU A 55 -5.90 14.60 13.98
C LEU A 55 -6.46 13.70 15.10
N GLY A 56 -5.61 13.06 15.90
CA GLY A 56 -6.02 12.07 16.90
C GLY A 56 -6.60 10.79 16.32
N VAL A 57 -6.27 10.46 15.06
CA VAL A 57 -6.63 9.20 14.43
C VAL A 57 -5.49 8.19 14.69
N PRO A 58 -5.74 7.09 15.40
CA PRO A 58 -4.72 6.05 15.58
C PRO A 58 -4.41 5.43 14.23
N ALA A 59 -3.12 5.23 13.93
CA ALA A 59 -2.67 4.62 12.69
C ALA A 59 -1.32 3.96 12.90
N SER A 60 -1.01 2.93 12.11
CA SER A 60 0.29 2.26 12.13
C SER A 60 0.78 1.97 10.72
N PRO A 61 2.11 2.00 10.48
CA PRO A 61 2.66 1.50 9.23
C PRO A 61 2.32 0.02 9.06
N CYS A 62 2.22 -0.41 7.82
CA CYS A 62 1.97 -1.78 7.40
C CYS A 62 2.93 -2.11 6.26
N SER A 63 3.94 -2.92 6.55
CA SER A 63 4.90 -3.47 5.60
C SER A 63 4.36 -4.78 5.02
N GLY A 64 4.73 -5.06 3.78
CA GLY A 64 4.33 -6.28 3.12
C GLY A 64 4.83 -6.36 1.70
N TRP A 65 4.25 -7.29 0.97
CA TRP A 65 4.62 -7.64 -0.40
C TRP A 65 3.42 -7.48 -1.32
N VAL A 66 3.63 -6.77 -2.42
CA VAL A 66 2.67 -6.72 -3.52
C VAL A 66 2.95 -7.90 -4.43
N ILE A 67 1.95 -8.74 -4.62
CA ILE A 67 1.97 -9.88 -5.53
C ILE A 67 1.34 -9.42 -6.85
N TYR A 68 2.05 -9.63 -7.96
CA TYR A 68 1.60 -9.13 -9.25
C TYR A 68 0.60 -10.07 -9.91
N ASP A 69 -0.37 -9.50 -10.62
CA ASP A 69 -1.23 -10.27 -11.53
C ASP A 69 -0.53 -10.49 -12.88
N TYR A 70 0.35 -9.56 -13.27
CA TYR A 70 1.09 -9.56 -14.54
C TYR A 70 2.61 -9.50 -14.28
N PRO A 71 3.23 -10.61 -13.83
CA PRO A 71 4.65 -10.63 -13.48
C PRO A 71 5.58 -10.31 -14.66
N GLU A 72 5.14 -10.54 -15.90
CA GLU A 72 5.87 -10.20 -17.12
C GLU A 72 6.13 -8.70 -17.31
N CYS A 73 5.42 -7.85 -16.55
CA CYS A 73 5.65 -6.41 -16.53
C CYS A 73 6.91 -6.02 -15.72
N CYS A 74 7.56 -6.97 -15.06
CA CYS A 74 8.76 -6.78 -14.25
C CYS A 74 9.90 -7.70 -14.72
N SER A 75 11.15 -7.27 -14.54
CA SER A 75 12.33 -8.01 -15.01
C SER A 75 12.88 -9.01 -13.99
N ASP A 76 12.55 -8.85 -12.71
CA ASP A 76 13.34 -9.45 -11.62
C ASP A 76 12.55 -10.50 -10.83
N GLU A 77 11.35 -10.16 -10.33
CA GLU A 77 10.52 -11.04 -9.51
C GLU A 77 9.02 -10.72 -9.66
N PRO A 78 8.11 -11.69 -9.42
CA PRO A 78 6.66 -11.51 -9.50
C PRO A 78 6.05 -10.80 -8.27
N CYS A 79 6.87 -10.05 -7.53
CA CYS A 79 6.45 -9.28 -6.37
C CYS A 79 7.43 -8.15 -6.03
N ASP A 80 7.00 -7.18 -5.23
CA ASP A 80 7.90 -6.19 -4.62
C ASP A 80 7.40 -5.76 -3.22
N THR A 81 8.32 -5.29 -2.40
CA THR A 81 8.03 -4.75 -1.07
C THR A 81 7.24 -3.46 -1.15
N HIS A 82 6.35 -3.25 -0.18
CA HIS A 82 5.54 -2.05 -0.14
C HIS A 82 5.14 -1.64 1.28
N PHE A 83 4.83 -0.36 1.44
CA PHE A 83 4.38 0.23 2.69
C PHE A 83 3.07 0.97 2.49
N MET A 84 2.10 0.66 3.35
CA MET A 84 0.84 1.39 3.48
C MET A 84 0.56 1.72 4.96
N VAL A 85 -0.56 2.36 5.23
CA VAL A 85 -1.00 2.67 6.60
C VAL A 85 -2.30 1.96 6.90
N LYS A 86 -2.37 1.31 8.06
CA LYS A 86 -3.61 0.72 8.58
C LYS A 86 -4.13 1.53 9.77
N VAL A 87 -5.45 1.69 9.80
CA VAL A 87 -6.19 2.48 10.80
C VAL A 87 -7.20 1.55 11.47
N PRO A 88 -7.10 1.29 12.78
CA PRO A 88 -8.05 0.43 13.47
C PRO A 88 -9.44 1.07 13.45
N TYR A 89 -10.45 0.26 13.12
CA TYR A 89 -11.85 0.64 13.15
C TYR A 89 -12.70 -0.56 13.59
N GLN A 90 -13.23 -0.50 14.82
CA GLN A 90 -13.89 -1.66 15.46
C GLN A 90 -12.93 -2.87 15.47
N ASP A 91 -13.39 -4.04 15.02
CA ASP A 91 -12.63 -5.30 15.02
C ASP A 91 -11.84 -5.54 13.72
N ARG A 92 -11.58 -4.49 12.94
CA ARG A 92 -10.89 -4.56 11.64
C ARG A 92 -9.99 -3.35 11.41
N TYR A 93 -9.30 -3.36 10.27
CA TYR A 93 -8.45 -2.28 9.81
C TYR A 93 -8.96 -1.68 8.50
N ILE A 94 -8.83 -0.36 8.39
CA ILE A 94 -8.97 0.36 7.13
C ILE A 94 -7.56 0.69 6.64
N TYR A 95 -7.26 0.32 5.40
CA TYR A 95 -5.98 0.54 4.76
C TYR A 95 -6.02 1.82 3.93
N SER A 96 -4.96 2.60 3.99
CA SER A 96 -4.82 3.89 3.29
C SER A 96 -3.46 3.97 2.62
N ASP A 97 -3.47 4.29 1.33
CA ASP A 97 -2.25 4.37 0.53
C ASP A 97 -2.39 5.42 -0.58
N VAL A 98 -1.30 6.13 -0.87
CA VAL A 98 -1.19 7.13 -1.93
C VAL A 98 -0.06 6.82 -2.90
N THR A 99 0.47 5.61 -2.84
CA THR A 99 1.61 5.13 -3.64
C THR A 99 1.33 3.80 -4.32
N ALA A 100 0.22 3.11 -4.01
CA ALA A 100 -0.23 1.89 -4.69
C ALA A 100 -0.24 2.01 -6.23
N THR A 101 -0.46 3.21 -6.78
CA THR A 101 -0.49 3.40 -8.23
C THR A 101 0.86 3.11 -8.93
N GLN A 102 1.96 3.02 -8.17
CA GLN A 102 3.24 2.51 -8.69
C GLN A 102 3.13 1.08 -9.24
N PHE A 103 2.13 0.30 -8.81
CA PHE A 103 1.88 -1.07 -9.27
C PHE A 103 0.77 -1.17 -10.31
N GLN A 104 0.24 -0.05 -10.84
CA GLN A 104 -0.90 -0.07 -11.76
C GLN A 104 -0.70 -0.94 -13.01
N PHE A 105 0.54 -1.09 -13.48
CA PHE A 105 0.83 -1.93 -14.64
C PHE A 105 1.05 -3.41 -14.28
N CYS A 106 1.22 -3.73 -13.00
CA CYS A 106 1.45 -5.09 -12.52
C CYS A 106 0.18 -5.74 -11.97
N LEU A 107 -0.90 -4.97 -11.80
CA LEU A 107 -2.15 -5.39 -11.18
C LEU A 107 -3.32 -5.23 -12.16
N SER A 108 -4.27 -6.16 -12.10
CA SER A 108 -5.50 -6.15 -12.90
C SER A 108 -6.50 -5.09 -12.43
N GLU A 109 -6.43 -4.71 -11.15
CA GLU A 109 -7.28 -3.69 -10.57
C GLU A 109 -6.88 -2.26 -11.01
N GLN A 110 -7.87 -1.40 -11.26
CA GLN A 110 -7.61 0.02 -11.41
C GLN A 110 -7.41 0.66 -10.03
N ILE A 111 -6.19 1.18 -9.80
CA ILE A 111 -5.78 1.71 -8.50
C ILE A 111 -6.03 3.22 -8.46
N PRO A 112 -6.82 3.72 -7.49
CA PRO A 112 -7.00 5.15 -7.31
C PRO A 112 -5.73 5.79 -6.75
N LYS A 113 -5.51 7.08 -7.07
CA LYS A 113 -4.41 7.88 -6.49
C LYS A 113 -4.41 7.95 -4.96
N VAL A 114 -5.58 7.76 -4.35
CA VAL A 114 -5.77 7.65 -2.91
C VAL A 114 -6.62 6.40 -2.70
N LEU A 115 -5.97 5.31 -2.33
CA LEU A 115 -6.59 4.05 -1.95
C LEU A 115 -7.08 4.16 -0.51
N ILE A 116 -8.33 3.81 -0.29
CA ILE A 116 -8.90 3.55 1.03
C ILE A 116 -9.69 2.26 0.92
N SER A 117 -9.26 1.23 1.64
CA SER A 117 -9.88 -0.09 1.61
C SER A 117 -10.32 -0.50 3.01
N ASN A 118 -11.50 -1.10 3.12
CA ASN A 118 -12.00 -1.67 4.38
C ASN A 118 -11.38 -3.02 4.72
N GLU A 119 -10.58 -3.57 3.81
CA GLU A 119 -9.91 -4.86 3.90
C GLU A 119 -8.50 -4.74 3.33
N CYS A 120 -7.63 -5.68 3.67
CA CYS A 120 -6.31 -5.75 3.04
C CYS A 120 -6.50 -5.95 1.53
N PRO A 121 -5.87 -5.14 0.66
CA PRO A 121 -5.95 -5.36 -0.78
C PRO A 121 -5.53 -6.80 -1.14
N TYR A 122 -6.23 -7.45 -2.06
CA TYR A 122 -5.98 -8.87 -2.38
C TYR A 122 -4.55 -9.13 -2.86
N TRP A 123 -3.97 -8.15 -3.54
CA TRP A 123 -2.60 -8.18 -4.06
C TRP A 123 -1.54 -7.87 -3.01
N PHE A 124 -1.91 -7.61 -1.75
CA PHE A 124 -0.95 -7.28 -0.69
C PHE A 124 -0.95 -8.34 0.41
N VAL A 125 0.24 -8.86 0.71
CA VAL A 125 0.48 -9.79 1.82
C VAL A 125 1.26 -9.05 2.90
N GLU A 126 0.62 -8.79 4.04
CA GLU A 126 1.28 -8.16 5.19
C GLU A 126 2.34 -9.10 5.79
N GLY A 127 3.55 -8.59 5.97
CA GLY A 127 4.67 -9.36 6.53
C GLY A 127 6.04 -8.87 6.08
N ASP A 128 7.04 -9.02 6.95
CA ASP A 128 8.42 -8.63 6.63
C ASP A 128 9.13 -9.69 5.78
N GLU A 129 8.69 -10.94 5.86
CA GLU A 129 9.23 -12.06 5.09
C GLU A 129 8.55 -12.16 3.71
N LYS A 130 9.34 -12.44 2.68
CA LYS A 130 8.83 -12.70 1.33
C LYS A 130 7.88 -13.90 1.37
N PRO A 131 6.67 -13.82 0.78
CA PRO A 131 5.68 -14.88 0.87
C PRO A 131 5.98 -16.03 -0.11
N ILE A 132 7.08 -16.74 0.11
CA ILE A 132 7.61 -17.79 -0.79
C ILE A 132 6.56 -18.86 -1.10
N GLU A 133 5.77 -19.29 -0.11
CA GLU A 133 4.73 -20.31 -0.33
C GLU A 133 3.65 -19.85 -1.33
N ILE A 134 3.28 -18.57 -1.29
CA ILE A 134 2.32 -17.99 -2.25
C ILE A 134 3.00 -17.91 -3.62
N LEU A 135 4.23 -17.41 -3.68
CA LEU A 135 4.96 -17.22 -4.93
C LEU A 135 5.23 -18.54 -5.66
N LEU A 136 5.60 -19.61 -4.94
CA LEU A 136 5.76 -20.95 -5.51
C LEU A 136 4.46 -21.53 -6.04
N LYS A 137 3.34 -21.21 -5.39
CA LYS A 137 2.01 -21.68 -5.79
C LYS A 137 1.47 -20.95 -7.01
N GLU A 138 1.63 -19.63 -7.05
CA GLU A 138 1.06 -18.78 -8.10
C GLU A 138 2.00 -18.61 -9.32
N PHE A 139 3.32 -18.69 -9.12
CA PHE A 139 4.35 -18.49 -10.17
C PHE A 139 5.45 -19.56 -10.12
N PRO A 140 5.12 -20.86 -10.19
CA PRO A 140 6.11 -21.94 -10.06
C PRO A 140 7.28 -21.79 -11.04
N GLU A 141 7.02 -21.35 -12.28
CA GLU A 141 8.03 -21.21 -13.33
C GLU A 141 9.13 -20.18 -13.01
N TRP A 142 8.86 -19.20 -12.14
CA TRP A 142 9.83 -18.21 -11.71
C TRP A 142 10.84 -18.75 -10.68
N TYR A 143 10.52 -19.88 -10.06
CA TYR A 143 11.29 -20.47 -8.97
C TYR A 143 11.83 -21.86 -9.31
N GLU A 144 11.23 -22.57 -10.26
CA GLU A 144 11.73 -23.85 -10.79
C GLU A 144 13.07 -23.70 -11.52
N LEU A 145 13.36 -22.54 -12.12
CA LEU A 145 14.62 -22.29 -12.87
C LEU A 145 15.83 -21.95 -12.00
N LYS A 146 15.69 -21.84 -10.66
CA LYS A 146 16.80 -21.48 -9.76
C LYS A 146 17.51 -22.68 -9.12
N GLU A 147 17.06 -23.91 -9.34
CA GLU A 147 17.69 -25.12 -8.80
C GLU A 147 18.73 -25.77 -9.74
N GLU A 148 18.93 -25.26 -10.96
CA GLU A 148 19.92 -25.77 -11.92
C GLU A 148 21.11 -24.81 -12.14
N ILE A 149 21.82 -24.38 -11.08
CA ILE A 149 23.22 -23.86 -11.19
C ILE A 149 24.04 -24.28 -9.98
#